data_AF-A0A438EUP6-F1
#
_entry.id   AF-A0A438EUP6-F1
#
_cell.length_a   1.000
_cell.length_b   1.000
_cell.length_c   1.000
_cell.angle_alpha   90.00
_cell.angle_beta   90.00
_cell.angle_gamma   90.00
#
_symmetry.space_group_name_H-M   'P 1'
#
loop_
_entity.id
_entity.type
_entity.pdbx_description
1 polymer ?
#
loop_
_entity_poly.entity_id
_entity_poly.type
_entity_poly.pdbx_seq_one_letter_code
_entity_poly.pdbx_strand_id
1 'polypeptide(L)'
;MQPRPSHPRATTHPPPRPYAQRPARQFTPLGMTLTKAFEKLKDVGLIVPLAPRHLPYPIPPHFCSHEHCLYHQIQGHNTECCSHSIMGYRT
;
A
#
# COMPACT_ATOMS: atom_id res chain seq x y z
N MET A 1 29.27 5.73 51.86
CA MET A 1 28.74 5.29 50.55
C MET A 1 27.24 5.58 50.55
N GLN A 2 26.79 6.64 49.88
CA GLN A 2 25.36 6.96 49.75
C GLN A 2 24.87 6.47 48.38
N PRO A 3 23.68 5.83 48.27
CA PRO A 3 23.14 5.43 46.97
C PRO A 3 22.57 6.66 46.24
N ARG A 4 22.86 6.75 44.94
CA ARG A 4 22.44 7.87 44.09
C ARG A 4 20.92 7.83 43.86
N PRO A 5 20.21 8.96 43.81
CA PRO A 5 18.77 8.97 43.57
C PRO A 5 18.45 8.48 42.15
N SER A 6 17.50 7.55 42.03
CA SER A 6 16.94 7.15 40.74
C SER A 6 16.08 8.28 40.20
N HIS A 7 16.58 9.01 39.21
CA HIS A 7 15.78 10.01 38.50
C HIS A 7 14.63 9.31 37.74
N PRO A 8 13.37 9.71 37.92
CA PRO A 8 12.29 9.21 37.06
C PRO A 8 12.53 9.76 35.66
N ARG A 9 12.81 8.88 34.70
CA ARG A 9 12.84 9.23 33.28
C ARG A 9 11.42 9.60 32.88
N ALA A 10 11.12 10.90 32.85
CA ALA A 10 9.91 11.41 32.23
C ALA A 10 9.92 10.99 30.77
N THR A 11 9.23 9.90 30.47
CA THR A 11 9.02 9.42 29.10
C THR A 11 7.84 10.21 28.56
N THR A 12 8.05 11.50 28.33
CA THR A 12 7.10 12.34 27.62
C THR A 12 7.16 11.89 26.17
N HIS A 13 6.35 10.89 25.82
CA HIS A 13 6.01 10.66 24.43
C HIS A 13 5.38 11.97 23.91
N PRO A 14 5.95 12.62 22.88
CA PRO A 14 5.27 13.75 22.27
C PRO A 14 3.88 13.27 21.84
N PRO A 15 2.83 14.07 22.04
CA PRO A 15 1.49 13.70 21.61
C PRO A 15 1.56 13.34 20.11
N PRO A 16 0.85 12.29 19.66
CA PRO A 16 0.77 11.98 18.25
C PRO A 16 0.32 13.25 17.54
N ARG A 17 1.17 13.78 16.66
CA ARG A 17 0.82 14.98 15.89
C ARG A 17 -0.53 14.68 15.26
N PRO A 18 -1.57 15.51 15.47
CA PRO A 18 -2.85 15.30 14.81
C PRO A 18 -2.50 15.17 13.35
N TYR A 19 -2.80 14.01 12.77
CA TYR A 19 -2.44 13.64 11.41
C TYR A 19 -2.58 14.89 10.57
N ALA A 20 -1.45 15.49 10.17
CA ALA A 20 -1.50 16.75 9.46
C ALA A 20 -2.40 16.46 8.28
N GLN A 21 -3.56 17.11 8.22
CA GLN A 21 -4.55 16.96 7.16
C GLN A 21 -3.86 17.50 5.90
N ARG A 22 -3.01 16.66 5.32
CA ARG A 22 -2.30 16.97 4.10
C ARG A 22 -3.38 17.07 3.05
N PRO A 23 -3.47 18.21 2.34
CA PRO A 23 -4.40 18.32 1.23
C PRO A 23 -4.28 17.09 0.33
N ALA A 24 -5.42 16.57 -0.11
CA ALA A 24 -5.44 15.45 -1.04
C ALA A 24 -4.56 15.80 -2.24
N ARG A 25 -3.68 14.86 -2.63
CA ARG A 25 -2.83 15.09 -3.80
C ARG A 25 -3.73 15.18 -5.03
N GLN A 26 -3.58 16.28 -5.76
CA GLN A 26 -4.16 16.41 -7.09
C GLN A 26 -3.19 15.76 -8.08
N PHE A 27 -3.68 14.78 -8.84
CA PHE A 27 -2.90 14.11 -9.87
C PHE A 27 -3.41 14.55 -11.25
N THR A 28 -2.49 14.74 -12.18
CA THR A 28 -2.84 14.92 -13.58
C THR A 28 -3.34 13.58 -14.14
N PRO A 29 -4.48 13.55 -14.86
CA PRO A 29 -4.94 12.34 -15.53
C PRO A 29 -3.88 11.80 -16.51
N LEU A 30 -3.65 10.48 -16.49
CA LEU A 30 -2.65 9.84 -17.35
C LEU A 30 -3.00 9.86 -18.85
N GLY A 31 -4.27 10.13 -19.20
CA GLY A 31 -4.75 10.12 -20.59
C GLY A 31 -4.74 8.74 -21.24
N MET A 32 -4.53 7.67 -20.47
CA MET A 32 -4.55 6.28 -20.91
C MET A 32 -4.97 5.35 -19.76
N THR A 33 -5.34 4.12 -20.09
CA THR A 33 -5.68 3.07 -19.11
C THR A 33 -4.45 2.67 -18.29
N LEU A 34 -4.68 2.15 -17.08
CA LEU A 34 -3.59 1.68 -16.22
C LEU A 34 -2.81 0.55 -16.91
N THR A 35 -3.51 -0.37 -17.59
CA THR A 35 -2.89 -1.45 -18.36
C THR A 35 -1.88 -0.90 -19.36
N LYS A 36 -2.27 0.10 -20.17
CA LYS A 36 -1.38 0.69 -21.17
C LYS A 36 -0.20 1.45 -20.54
N ALA A 37 -0.44 2.13 -19.42
CA ALA A 37 0.64 2.80 -18.69
C ALA A 37 1.66 1.79 -18.16
N PHE A 38 1.20 0.70 -17.54
CA PHE A 38 2.07 -0.34 -17.02
C PHE A 38 2.79 -1.12 -18.14
N GLU A 39 2.15 -1.38 -19.29
CA GLU A 39 2.81 -2.00 -20.45
C GLU A 39 4.01 -1.15 -20.89
N LYS A 40 3.79 0.15 -21.11
CA LYS A 40 4.87 1.07 -21.51
C LYS A 40 6.01 1.09 -20.50
N LEU A 41 5.70 1.12 -19.20
CA LEU A 41 6.71 1.13 -18.14
C LEU A 41 7.50 -0.18 -18.10
N LYS A 42 6.85 -1.32 -18.34
CA LYS A 42 7.49 -2.64 -18.43
C LYS A 42 8.38 -2.71 -19.67
N ASP A 43 7.92 -2.19 -20.81
CA ASP A 43 8.67 -2.21 -22.08
C ASP A 43 9.97 -1.41 -22.01
N VAL A 44 9.98 -0.30 -21.24
CA VAL A 44 11.20 0.47 -20.95
C VAL A 44 11.99 -0.07 -19.75
N GLY A 45 11.56 -1.18 -19.14
CA GLY A 45 12.25 -1.84 -18.02
C GLY A 45 12.19 -1.07 -16.69
N LEU A 46 11.28 -0.10 -16.55
CA LEU A 46 11.12 0.67 -15.31
C LEU A 46 10.37 -0.11 -14.23
N ILE A 47 9.58 -1.11 -14.62
CA ILE A 47 8.86 -1.98 -13.70
C ILE A 47 8.97 -3.44 -14.14
N VAL A 48 8.80 -4.34 -13.18
CA VAL A 48 8.70 -5.79 -13.39
C VAL A 48 7.42 -6.28 -12.70
N PRO A 49 6.64 -7.20 -13.32
CA PRO A 49 5.50 -7.82 -12.66
C PRO A 49 5.93 -8.50 -11.36
N LEU A 50 5.15 -8.32 -10.29
CA LEU A 50 5.41 -9.00 -9.03
C LEU A 50 5.08 -10.49 -9.14
N ALA A 51 5.85 -11.33 -8.45
CA ALA A 51 5.55 -12.76 -8.31
C ALA A 51 4.13 -13.00 -7.75
N PRO A 52 3.51 -14.16 -8.03
CA PRO A 52 2.23 -14.55 -7.46
C PRO A 52 2.24 -14.41 -5.94
N ARG A 53 1.24 -13.70 -5.40
CA ARG A 53 1.03 -13.64 -3.95
C ARG A 53 -0.09 -14.59 -3.59
N HIS A 54 0.06 -15.25 -2.44
CA HIS A 54 -0.98 -16.12 -1.89
C HIS A 54 -2.29 -15.36 -1.66
N LEU A 55 -3.41 -16.07 -1.78
CA LEU A 55 -4.72 -15.49 -1.48
C LEU A 55 -4.77 -14.99 -0.03
N PRO A 56 -5.43 -13.84 0.22
CA PRO A 56 -5.67 -13.38 1.59
C PRO A 56 -6.53 -14.40 2.34
N TYR A 57 -6.13 -14.71 3.57
CA TYR A 57 -6.94 -15.50 4.51
C TYR A 57 -7.27 -14.65 5.75
N PRO A 58 -8.55 -14.54 6.14
CA PRO A 58 -9.74 -15.11 5.51
C PRO A 58 -10.11 -14.40 4.19
N ILE A 59 -10.83 -15.08 3.30
CA ILE A 59 -11.23 -14.56 1.99
C ILE A 59 -12.27 -13.44 2.18
N PRO A 60 -12.05 -12.22 1.65
CA PRO A 60 -13.03 -11.13 1.74
C PRO A 60 -14.37 -11.48 1.05
N PRO A 61 -15.52 -10.98 1.57
CA PRO A 61 -16.85 -11.31 1.03
C PRO A 61 -17.11 -10.85 -0.42
N HIS A 62 -16.26 -9.99 -0.98
CA HIS A 62 -16.35 -9.51 -2.36
C HIS A 62 -15.16 -9.97 -3.22
N PHE A 63 -14.47 -11.02 -2.79
CA PHE A 63 -13.34 -11.56 -3.51
C PHE A 63 -13.79 -12.25 -4.81
N CYS A 64 -13.41 -11.67 -5.96
CA CYS A 64 -13.65 -12.28 -7.27
C CYS A 64 -12.43 -13.10 -7.72
N SER A 65 -12.47 -14.43 -7.54
CA SER A 65 -11.37 -15.32 -7.95
C SER A 65 -11.09 -15.31 -9.46
N HIS A 66 -12.07 -14.91 -10.28
CA HIS A 66 -11.94 -14.87 -11.73
C HIS A 66 -11.20 -13.64 -12.24
N GLU A 67 -11.11 -12.57 -11.44
CA GLU A 67 -10.37 -11.38 -11.80
C GLU A 67 -8.92 -11.47 -11.34
N HIS A 68 -7.99 -11.15 -12.24
CA HIS A 68 -6.56 -11.16 -11.95
C HIS A 68 -5.91 -9.87 -12.48
N CYS A 69 -4.98 -9.32 -11.69
CA CYS A 69 -4.16 -8.21 -12.12
C CYS A 69 -2.86 -8.74 -12.74
N LEU A 70 -2.53 -8.30 -13.95
CA LEU A 70 -1.35 -8.76 -14.70
C LEU A 70 -0.02 -8.30 -14.08
N TYR A 71 -0.06 -7.29 -13.20
CA TYR A 71 1.13 -6.64 -12.64
C TYR A 71 1.38 -7.00 -11.18
N HIS A 72 0.33 -7.22 -10.41
CA HIS A 72 0.39 -7.78 -9.07
C HIS A 72 -0.45 -9.05 -9.13
N GLN A 73 0.20 -10.20 -9.31
CA GLN A 73 -0.41 -11.52 -9.52
C GLN A 73 -1.24 -12.01 -8.30
N ILE A 74 -2.24 -11.23 -7.92
CA ILE A 74 -3.23 -11.40 -6.86
C ILE A 74 -4.58 -11.51 -7.56
N GLN A 75 -5.37 -12.50 -7.16
CA GLN A 75 -6.76 -12.63 -7.59
C GLN A 75 -7.64 -11.64 -6.83
N GLY A 76 -8.76 -11.21 -7.42
CA GLY A 76 -9.75 -10.34 -6.77
C GLY A 76 -9.95 -8.98 -7.41
N HIS A 77 -9.11 -8.57 -8.37
CA HIS A 77 -9.31 -7.34 -9.16
C HIS A 77 -8.55 -7.39 -10.49
N ASN A 78 -9.04 -6.66 -11.49
CA ASN A 78 -8.31 -6.39 -12.73
C ASN A 78 -7.33 -5.20 -12.60
N THR A 79 -6.48 -4.98 -13.61
CA THR A 79 -5.46 -3.93 -13.60
C THR A 79 -6.03 -2.50 -13.54
N GLU A 80 -7.21 -2.26 -14.11
CA GLU A 80 -7.84 -0.93 -14.06
C GLU A 80 -8.38 -0.59 -12.67
N CYS A 81 -8.73 -1.60 -11.88
CA CYS A 81 -9.16 -1.47 -10.49
C CYS A 81 -8.00 -1.56 -9.49
N CYS A 82 -6.75 -1.51 -9.96
CA CYS A 82 -5.54 -1.60 -9.12
C CYS A 82 -5.28 -0.27 -8.37
N SER A 83 -6.20 0.12 -7.49
CA SER A 83 -6.11 1.32 -6.65
C SER A 83 -5.80 1.02 -5.18
N HIS A 84 -5.94 -0.24 -4.74
CA HIS A 84 -5.90 -0.60 -3.31
C HIS A 84 -4.73 -1.51 -2.88
N SER A 85 -4.02 -2.16 -3.81
CA SER A 85 -3.06 -3.23 -3.44
C SER A 85 -1.65 -2.77 -3.04
N ILE A 86 -1.37 -1.46 -2.99
CA ILE A 86 -0.13 -0.93 -2.37
C ILE A 86 -0.29 -0.72 -0.86
N MET A 87 -1.51 -0.70 -0.34
CA MET A 87 -1.76 -0.64 1.09
C MET A 87 -2.16 -2.03 1.55
N GLY A 88 -1.14 -2.80 1.99
CA GLY A 88 -1.39 -4.01 2.76
C GLY A 88 -2.42 -3.71 3.84
N TYR A 89 -3.41 -4.59 3.93
CA TYR A 89 -4.45 -4.61 4.96
C TYR A 89 -3.81 -4.33 6.32
N ARG A 90 -3.81 -3.05 6.72
CA ARG A 90 -3.59 -2.62 8.09
C ARG A 90 -4.98 -2.52 8.67
N THR A 91 -5.32 -3.56 9.42
CA THR A 91 -6.26 -3.49 10.54
C THR A 91 -6.01 -2.26 11.39
#